data_AF-A0A5J5IZL4-F1
#
_entry.id   AF-A0A5J5IZL4-F1
#
_cell.length_a   1.000
_cell.length_b   1.000
_cell.length_c   1.000
_cell.angle_alpha   90.00
_cell.angle_beta   90.00
_cell.angle_gamma   90.00
#
_symmetry.space_group_name_H-M   'P 1'
#
loop_
_entity.id
_entity.type
_entity.pdbx_description
1 polymer ?
#
loop_
_entity_poly.entity_id
_entity_poly.type
_entity_poly.pdbx_seq_one_letter_code
_entity_poly.pdbx_strand_id
1 'polypeptide(L)'
;MALDMLVLVREGKVRGEKLDARVATGNLGDCYKLYFDPDGSDKPRFRLVYRYTPDEITAVALEAVAVGRRANLDAYQRAIANLGRQTN
;
A
#
# COMPACT_ATOMS: atom_id res chain seq x y z
N MET A 1 -3.25 10.45 9.45
CA MET A 1 -3.33 8.97 9.56
C MET A 1 -2.59 8.22 8.45
N ALA A 2 -2.92 8.34 7.15
CA ALA A 2 -2.17 7.63 6.09
C ALA A 2 -0.86 8.33 5.68
N LEU A 3 -0.88 9.66 5.55
CA LEU A 3 0.32 10.45 5.27
C LEU A 3 1.36 10.33 6.41
N ASP A 4 0.91 10.32 7.66
CA ASP A 4 1.80 10.09 8.81
C ASP A 4 2.50 8.72 8.70
N MET A 5 1.80 7.67 8.23
CA MET A 5 2.44 6.37 7.99
C MET A 5 3.53 6.46 6.93
N LEU A 6 3.33 7.23 5.86
CA LEU A 6 4.38 7.45 4.86
C LEU A 6 5.59 8.21 5.43
N VAL A 7 5.35 9.18 6.31
CA VAL A 7 6.44 9.87 7.02
C VAL A 7 7.23 8.86 7.88
N LEU A 8 6.54 7.98 8.61
CA LEU A 8 7.20 6.94 9.41
C LEU A 8 7.99 5.95 8.53
N VAL A 9 7.50 5.60 7.33
CA VAL A 9 8.25 4.77 6.38
C VAL A 9 9.48 5.51 5.88
N ARG A 10 9.34 6.79 5.51
CA ARG A 10 10.45 7.64 5.05
C ARG A 10 11.56 7.74 6.10
N GLU A 11 11.17 7.85 7.37
CA GLU A 11 12.10 7.92 8.50
C GLU A 11 12.66 6.55 8.92
N GLY A 12 12.26 5.46 8.26
CA GLY A 12 12.69 4.10 8.58
C GLY A 12 12.13 3.55 9.89
N LYS A 13 11.14 4.22 10.49
CA LYS A 13 10.53 3.83 11.77
C LYS A 13 9.56 2.66 11.64
N VAL A 14 8.91 2.55 10.48
CA VAL A 14 8.00 1.45 10.15
C VAL A 14 8.25 0.98 8.72
N ARG A 15 7.85 -0.26 8.42
CA ARG A 15 7.94 -0.82 7.08
C ARG A 15 6.70 -1.67 6.78
N GLY A 16 6.15 -1.51 5.58
CA GLY A 16 5.03 -2.31 5.12
C GLY A 16 5.41 -3.75 4.79
N GLU A 17 4.39 -4.60 4.68
CA GLU A 17 4.54 -5.94 4.11
C GLU A 17 4.61 -5.83 2.58
N LYS A 18 5.59 -6.49 1.95
CA LYS A 18 5.69 -6.57 0.48
C LYS A 18 4.47 -7.31 -0.07
N LEU A 19 3.94 -6.82 -1.19
CA LEU A 19 2.84 -7.45 -1.90
C LEU A 19 3.38 -8.37 -3.01
N ASP A 20 2.50 -9.24 -3.50
CA ASP A 20 2.78 -10.18 -4.58
C ASP A 20 1.79 -9.99 -5.72
N ALA A 21 2.07 -10.65 -6.85
CA ALA A 21 1.06 -10.87 -7.88
C ALA A 21 0.02 -11.90 -7.42
N ARG A 22 -1.27 -11.58 -7.59
CA ARG A 22 -2.37 -12.49 -7.25
C ARG A 22 -3.47 -12.40 -8.30
N VAL A 23 -4.12 -13.53 -8.60
CA VAL A 23 -5.24 -13.59 -9.56
C VAL A 23 -6.35 -12.60 -9.21
N ALA A 24 -6.69 -12.48 -7.92
CA ALA A 24 -7.80 -11.63 -7.47
C ALA A 24 -7.50 -10.12 -7.44
N THR A 25 -6.23 -9.71 -7.47
CA THR A 25 -5.83 -8.31 -7.27
C THR A 25 -4.76 -7.83 -8.25
N GLY A 26 -4.47 -8.56 -9.32
CA GLY A 26 -3.41 -8.22 -10.28
C GLY A 26 -2.00 -8.22 -9.69
N ASN A 27 -1.06 -7.61 -10.42
CA ASN A 27 0.35 -7.52 -10.02
C ASN A 27 0.66 -6.25 -9.22
N LEU A 28 0.90 -6.43 -7.92
CA LEU A 28 1.36 -5.41 -6.98
C LEU A 28 2.75 -5.74 -6.40
N GLY A 29 3.57 -6.54 -7.09
CA GLY A 29 4.86 -7.04 -6.57
C GLY A 29 5.92 -5.98 -6.25
N ASP A 30 5.77 -4.78 -6.79
CA ASP A 30 6.59 -3.60 -6.50
C ASP A 30 6.01 -2.73 -5.37
N CYS A 31 4.85 -3.10 -4.82
CA CYS A 31 4.14 -2.34 -3.80
C CYS A 31 4.27 -3.01 -2.41
N TYR A 32 3.96 -2.21 -1.41
CA TYR A 32 3.93 -2.57 0.00
C TYR A 32 2.58 -2.16 0.58
N LYS A 33 2.12 -2.87 1.62
CA LYS A 33 0.93 -2.50 2.39
C LYS A 33 1.30 -2.18 3.84
N LEU A 34 0.64 -1.17 4.40
CA LEU A 34 0.61 -0.88 5.83
C LEU A 34 -0.82 -0.89 6.32
N TYR A 35 -1.04 -1.56 7.44
CA TYR A 35 -2.30 -1.48 8.16
C TYR A 35 -2.33 -0.19 8.98
N PHE A 36 -3.45 0.52 8.97
CA PHE A 36 -3.63 1.66 9.87
C PHE A 36 -5.10 1.79 10.26
N ASP A 37 -5.34 2.04 11.55
CA ASP A 37 -6.59 2.52 12.17
C ASP A 37 -6.34 2.58 13.69
N PRO A 38 -6.57 3.70 14.40
CA PRO A 38 -6.12 3.86 15.78
C PRO A 38 -7.16 3.51 16.86
N ASP A 39 -8.35 2.97 16.53
CA ASP A 39 -9.34 2.67 17.58
C ASP A 39 -9.00 1.44 18.44
N GLY A 40 -7.98 0.66 18.06
CA GLY A 40 -7.33 -0.34 18.91
C GLY A 40 -8.20 -1.53 19.33
N SER A 41 -9.47 -1.56 18.94
CA SER A 41 -10.43 -2.58 19.36
C SER A 41 -10.46 -3.81 18.46
N ASP A 42 -9.98 -3.67 17.21
CA ASP A 42 -10.16 -4.68 16.16
C ASP A 42 -8.99 -4.79 15.17
N LYS A 43 -9.09 -5.78 14.25
CA LYS A 43 -8.21 -5.86 13.07
C LYS A 43 -8.28 -4.54 12.28
N PRO A 44 -7.12 -3.96 11.90
CA PRO A 44 -7.11 -2.68 11.20
C PRO A 44 -8.01 -2.67 9.95
N ARG A 45 -8.90 -1.68 9.89
CA ARG A 45 -9.92 -1.59 8.84
C ARG A 45 -9.41 -0.96 7.56
N PHE A 46 -8.29 -0.24 7.60
CA PHE A 46 -7.72 0.41 6.43
C PHE A 46 -6.31 -0.08 6.11
N ARG A 47 -5.97 0.08 4.83
CA ARG A 47 -4.63 -0.16 4.31
C ARG A 47 -4.16 1.02 3.48
N LEU A 48 -2.91 1.39 3.68
CA LEU A 48 -2.14 2.18 2.75
C LEU A 48 -1.37 1.21 1.85
N VAL A 49 -1.48 1.38 0.54
CA VAL A 49 -0.61 0.76 -0.47
C VAL A 49 0.36 1.84 -0.94
N TYR A 50 1.65 1.53 -0.91
CA TYR A 50 2.70 2.45 -1.35
C TYR A 50 3.78 1.70 -2.13
N ARG A 51 4.61 2.43 -2.89
CA ARG A 51 5.81 1.88 -3.52
C ARG A 51 6.99 2.82 -3.41
N TYR A 52 8.18 2.27 -3.51
CA TYR A 52 9.41 3.04 -3.68
C TYR A 52 9.56 3.43 -5.15
N THR A 53 9.97 4.67 -5.41
CA THR A 53 10.22 5.16 -6.76
C THR A 53 11.68 5.62 -6.89
N PRO A 54 12.41 5.20 -7.94
CA PRO A 54 11.96 4.33 -9.02
C PRO A 54 11.80 2.85 -8.58
N ASP A 55 12.54 2.41 -7.57
CA ASP A 55 12.44 1.06 -6.99
C ASP A 55 12.93 1.05 -5.53
N GLU A 56 12.90 -0.11 -4.88
CA GLU A 56 13.29 -0.31 -3.48
C GLU A 56 14.78 -0.06 -3.20
N ILE A 57 15.66 -0.26 -4.18
CA ILE A 57 17.12 -0.19 -4.02
C ILE A 57 17.63 1.23 -4.26
N THR A 58 17.09 1.90 -5.27
CA THR A 58 17.51 3.24 -5.71
C THR A 58 16.48 4.32 -5.36
N ALA A 59 15.63 4.05 -4.38
CA ALA A 59 14.51 4.90 -3.99
C ALA A 59 14.93 6.35 -3.72
N VAL A 60 14.27 7.28 -4.42
CA VAL A 60 14.37 8.74 -4.16
C VAL A 60 13.08 9.29 -3.54
N ALA A 61 11.98 8.57 -3.67
CA ALA A 61 10.69 8.95 -3.09
C ALA A 61 9.82 7.74 -2.74
N LEU A 62 8.80 8.00 -1.93
CA LEU A 62 7.70 7.08 -1.63
C LEU A 62 6.44 7.60 -2.31
N GLU A 63 5.79 6.73 -3.08
CA GLU A 63 4.52 7.04 -3.72
C GLU A 63 3.37 6.41 -2.93
N ALA A 64 2.42 7.25 -2.51
CA ALA A 64 1.14 6.81 -1.97
C ALA A 64 0.25 6.30 -3.10
N VAL A 65 0.26 4.98 -3.35
CA VAL A 65 -0.48 4.40 -4.47
C VAL A 65 -1.98 4.40 -4.21
N ALA A 66 -2.41 3.93 -3.04
CA ALA A 66 -3.83 3.91 -2.69
C ALA A 66 -4.06 3.84 -1.18
N VAL A 67 -5.21 4.34 -0.74
CA VAL A 67 -5.77 4.09 0.58
C VAL A 67 -7.15 3.48 0.40
N GLY A 68 -7.45 2.42 1.14
CA GLY A 68 -8.75 1.77 1.05
C GLY A 68 -9.06 0.87 2.23
N ARG A 69 -10.30 0.39 2.26
CA ARG A 69 -10.77 -0.53 3.30
C ARG A 69 -10.13 -1.91 3.12
N ARG A 70 -10.09 -2.65 4.23
CA ARG A 70 -9.71 -4.06 4.24
C ARG A 70 -10.74 -4.93 3.54
N ALA A 71 -12.02 -4.62 3.75
CA ALA A 71 -13.15 -5.33 3.19
C ALA A 71 -13.11 -5.29 1.66
N ASN A 72 -13.54 -6.39 1.03
CA ASN A 72 -13.68 -6.52 -0.43
C ASN A 72 -12.42 -6.20 -1.25
N LEU A 73 -11.23 -6.26 -0.64
CA LEU A 73 -9.95 -5.98 -1.30
C LEU A 73 -9.85 -4.54 -1.87
N ASP A 74 -10.65 -3.59 -1.36
CA ASP A 74 -10.80 -2.22 -1.88
C ASP A 74 -9.45 -1.50 -2.05
N ALA A 75 -8.57 -1.56 -1.05
CA ALA A 75 -7.24 -0.93 -1.13
C ALA A 75 -6.40 -1.45 -2.32
N TYR A 76 -6.51 -2.73 -2.66
CA TYR A 76 -5.72 -3.34 -3.74
C TYR A 76 -6.35 -3.10 -5.11
N GLN A 77 -7.68 -3.15 -5.20
CA GLN A 77 -8.39 -2.83 -6.44
C GLN A 77 -8.13 -1.38 -6.86
N ARG A 78 -8.17 -0.45 -5.91
CA ARG A 78 -7.78 0.95 -6.13
C ARG A 78 -6.32 1.07 -6.56
N ALA A 79 -5.41 0.34 -5.92
CA ALA A 79 -3.99 0.39 -6.27
C ALA A 79 -3.74 -0.02 -7.72
N ILE A 80 -4.34 -1.12 -8.18
CA ILE A 80 -4.24 -1.56 -9.57
C ILE A 80 -4.82 -0.52 -10.54
N ALA A 81 -5.98 0.06 -10.22
CA ALA A 81 -6.59 1.11 -11.04
C ALA A 81 -5.70 2.35 -11.13
N ASN A 82 -5.18 2.84 -10.00
CA ASN A 82 -4.31 4.02 -9.93
C ASN A 82 -2.99 3.81 -10.67
N LEU A 83 -2.47 2.57 -10.69
CA LEU A 83 -1.28 2.20 -11.44
C LEU A 83 -1.54 1.91 -12.92
N GLY A 84 -2.80 1.96 -13.38
CA GLY A 84 -3.17 1.63 -14.77
C GLY A 84 -2.93 0.17 -15.14
N ARG A 85 -2.98 -0.76 -14.19
CA ARG A 85 -2.66 -2.19 -14.36
C ARG A 85 -3.90 -3.09 -14.48
N GLN A 86 -5.08 -2.51 -14.69
CA GLN A 86 -6.30 -3.31 -14.90
C GLN A 86 -6.17 -4.04 -16.24
N THR A 87 -6.20 -5.37 -16.22
CA THR A 87 -6.40 -6.17 -17.43
C THR A 87 -7.84 -6.00 -17.88
N ASN A 88 -8.02 -5.53 -19.13
CA ASN A 88 -9.31 -5.59 -19.83
C ASN A 88 -9.78 -7.03 -20.00
#